data_AF-A0A975F7M6-F1
#
_entry.id   AF-A0A975F7M6-F1
#
_cell.length_a   1.000
_cell.length_b   1.000
_cell.length_c   1.000
_cell.angle_alpha   90.00
_cell.angle_beta   90.00
_cell.angle_gamma   90.00
#
_symmetry.space_group_name_H-M   'P 1'
#
loop_
_entity.id
_entity.type
_entity.pdbx_description
1 polymer ?
#
loop_
_entity_poly.entity_id
_entity_poly.type
_entity_poly.pdbx_seq_one_letter_code
_entity_poly.pdbx_strand_id
1 'polypeptide(L)'
;MEWLWDVNIWSALVTLTVLEIVLGIDNIIFLTLLVAKVPEHQREFARRFGLLAAMGTRVLLLLSVAWLARLVEPWFEVMGHSVSGRDLVLLLGGLFLIYKAVTEIHGSLEGGDEVHGPKHIANALPLVIVQIAIIDIVFSLDSVITAVGLADHVAVMVAAIVIAIGVMMFAAKPIGEFVEQHPTVKMLALAFLVLVGVALVAEGMGEEIPKGYLYFAMAFSFGVEMLNLRLHKKSQPVQLHQIYDDERKAAEQTTEQSS
;
A
#
# COMPACT_ATOMS: atom_id res chain seq x y z
N MET A 1 -10.01 35.13 14.41
CA MET A 1 -11.18 35.03 13.50
C MET A 1 -10.89 35.54 12.09
N GLU A 2 -9.83 36.32 11.86
CA GLU A 2 -9.43 36.77 10.50
C GLU A 2 -8.79 35.67 9.63
N TRP A 3 -8.22 34.64 10.25
CA TRP A 3 -7.61 33.49 9.56
C TRP A 3 -8.57 32.58 8.77
N LEU A 4 -9.87 32.57 9.08
CA LEU A 4 -10.84 31.69 8.38
C LEU A 4 -11.22 32.22 6.99
N TRP A 5 -10.88 33.46 6.67
CA TRP A 5 -11.20 34.10 5.39
C TRP A 5 -9.97 34.38 4.53
N ASP A 6 -8.79 33.91 4.96
CA ASP A 6 -7.57 34.02 4.17
C ASP A 6 -7.53 32.94 3.08
N VAL A 7 -7.52 33.38 1.81
CA VAL A 7 -7.44 32.50 0.64
C VAL A 7 -6.17 31.64 0.66
N ASN A 8 -5.09 32.11 1.28
CA ASN A 8 -3.84 31.35 1.40
C ASN A 8 -4.00 30.12 2.31
N ILE A 9 -4.80 30.20 3.37
CA ILE A 9 -5.03 29.08 4.30
C ILE A 9 -5.86 27.99 3.63
N TRP A 10 -6.91 28.37 2.89
CA TRP A 10 -7.75 27.40 2.17
C TRP A 10 -7.03 26.73 1.02
N SER A 11 -6.20 27.47 0.26
CA SER A 11 -5.39 26.88 -0.81
C SER A 11 -4.31 25.94 -0.27
N ALA A 12 -3.65 26.30 0.84
CA ALA A 12 -2.73 25.41 1.54
C ALA A 12 -3.45 24.15 2.06
N LEU A 13 -4.61 24.30 2.70
CA LEU A 13 -5.42 23.18 3.19
C LEU A 13 -5.78 22.21 2.05
N VAL A 14 -6.27 22.73 0.93
CA VAL A 14 -6.64 21.92 -0.24
C VAL A 14 -5.41 21.20 -0.79
N THR A 15 -4.29 21.92 -0.98
CA THR A 15 -3.05 21.35 -1.51
C THR A 15 -2.51 20.25 -0.60
N LEU A 16 -2.42 20.50 0.69
CA LEU A 16 -1.99 19.53 1.68
C LEU A 16 -2.93 18.33 1.74
N THR A 17 -4.25 18.55 1.71
CA THR A 17 -5.23 17.45 1.71
C THR A 17 -5.06 16.57 0.47
N VAL A 18 -4.85 17.16 -0.70
CA VAL A 18 -4.61 16.42 -1.95
C VAL A 18 -3.31 15.63 -1.86
N LEU A 19 -2.22 16.24 -1.39
CA LEU A 19 -0.94 15.55 -1.20
C LEU A 19 -1.10 14.38 -0.24
N GLU A 20 -1.78 14.56 0.90
CA GLU A 20 -1.94 13.48 1.88
C GLU A 20 -2.85 12.36 1.39
N ILE A 21 -3.83 12.67 0.53
CA ILE A 21 -4.65 11.64 -0.13
C ILE A 21 -3.81 10.86 -1.14
N VAL A 22 -3.08 11.55 -2.03
CA VAL A 22 -2.25 10.90 -3.06
C VAL A 22 -1.19 10.01 -2.40
N LEU A 23 -0.51 10.52 -1.38
CA LEU A 23 0.46 9.78 -0.56
C LEU A 23 -0.21 8.66 0.25
N GLY A 24 -1.45 8.87 0.69
CA GLY A 24 -2.22 7.93 1.51
C GLY A 24 -2.81 6.74 0.75
N ILE A 25 -2.87 6.78 -0.60
CA ILE A 25 -3.39 5.68 -1.43
C ILE A 25 -2.58 4.39 -1.22
N ASP A 26 -1.26 4.49 -1.05
CA ASP A 26 -0.43 3.31 -0.82
C ASP A 26 -0.69 2.73 0.58
N ASN A 27 -0.95 3.59 1.57
CA ASN A 27 -1.24 3.18 2.95
C ASN A 27 -2.60 2.47 3.07
N ILE A 28 -3.63 2.91 2.35
CA ILE A 28 -4.96 2.26 2.35
C ILE A 28 -4.94 0.91 1.65
N ILE A 29 -4.17 0.78 0.56
CA ILE A 29 -3.95 -0.49 -0.13
C ILE A 29 -3.22 -1.45 0.80
N PHE A 30 -2.15 -0.99 1.45
CA PHE A 30 -1.40 -1.81 2.39
C PHE A 30 -2.24 -2.28 3.59
N LEU A 31 -2.99 -1.36 4.20
CA LEU A 31 -3.91 -1.66 5.29
C LEU A 31 -4.91 -2.74 4.87
N THR A 32 -5.46 -2.63 3.67
CA THR A 32 -6.39 -3.62 3.12
C THR A 32 -5.74 -5.01 3.05
N LEU A 33 -4.51 -5.11 2.53
CA LEU A 33 -3.80 -6.39 2.39
C LEU A 33 -3.57 -7.08 3.74
N LEU A 34 -3.26 -6.31 4.79
CA LEU A 34 -3.12 -6.87 6.13
C LEU A 34 -4.45 -7.24 6.77
N VAL A 35 -5.48 -6.39 6.60
CA VAL A 35 -6.81 -6.64 7.14
C VAL A 35 -7.46 -7.87 6.50
N ALA A 36 -7.15 -8.20 5.25
CA ALA A 36 -7.63 -9.42 4.60
C ALA A 36 -7.26 -10.72 5.36
N LYS A 37 -6.20 -10.68 6.17
CA LYS A 37 -5.74 -11.80 7.02
C LYS A 37 -6.53 -11.96 8.31
N VAL A 38 -7.33 -10.95 8.67
CA VAL A 38 -8.20 -10.96 9.84
C VAL A 38 -9.51 -11.67 9.48
N PRO A 39 -10.14 -12.43 10.42
CA PRO A 39 -11.46 -13.01 10.21
C PRO A 39 -12.47 -11.97 9.72
N GLU A 40 -13.33 -12.34 8.76
CA GLU A 40 -14.26 -11.43 8.06
C GLU A 40 -15.05 -10.53 9.02
N HIS A 41 -15.57 -11.10 10.12
CA HIS A 41 -16.35 -10.36 11.11
C HIS A 41 -15.57 -9.24 11.85
N GLN A 42 -14.23 -9.27 11.83
CA GLN A 42 -13.38 -8.25 12.47
C GLN A 42 -12.71 -7.32 11.46
N ARG A 43 -12.81 -7.57 10.15
CA ARG A 43 -12.10 -6.79 9.12
C ARG A 43 -12.48 -5.32 9.14
N GLU A 44 -13.77 -5.02 9.28
CA GLU A 44 -14.25 -3.63 9.33
C GLU A 44 -13.74 -2.91 10.59
N PHE A 45 -13.74 -3.59 11.74
CA PHE A 45 -13.18 -3.05 12.97
C PHE A 45 -11.67 -2.81 12.82
N ALA A 46 -10.92 -3.79 12.30
CA ALA A 46 -9.49 -3.70 12.07
C ALA A 46 -9.12 -2.52 11.16
N ARG A 47 -9.89 -2.31 10.10
CA ARG A 47 -9.70 -1.20 9.16
C ARG A 47 -9.98 0.16 9.79
N ARG A 48 -11.12 0.31 10.47
CA ARG A 48 -11.47 1.58 11.14
C ARG A 48 -10.48 1.91 12.24
N PHE A 49 -10.16 0.94 13.09
CA PHE A 49 -9.22 1.13 14.20
C PHE A 49 -7.80 1.39 13.68
N GLY A 50 -7.36 0.65 12.66
CA GLY A 50 -6.06 0.87 12.01
C GLY A 50 -5.93 2.27 11.41
N LEU A 51 -6.96 2.76 10.71
CA LEU A 51 -6.97 4.13 10.17
C LEU A 51 -7.00 5.21 11.26
N LEU A 52 -7.76 4.99 12.35
CA LEU A 52 -7.78 5.92 13.48
C LEU A 52 -6.45 5.93 14.23
N ALA A 53 -5.81 4.77 14.40
CA ALA A 53 -4.48 4.66 14.97
C ALA A 53 -3.44 5.38 14.10
N ALA A 54 -3.49 5.17 12.78
CA ALA A 54 -2.66 5.89 11.79
C ALA A 54 -2.85 7.41 11.85
N MET A 55 -4.09 7.88 11.98
CA MET A 55 -4.37 9.31 12.21
C MET A 55 -3.70 9.82 13.48
N GLY A 56 -3.87 9.08 14.58
CA GLY A 56 -3.26 9.40 15.85
C GLY A 56 -1.75 9.51 15.75
N THR A 57 -1.09 8.50 15.15
CA THR A 57 0.37 8.51 14.97
C THR A 57 0.83 9.67 14.10
N ARG A 58 0.15 9.97 12.99
CA ARG A 58 0.48 11.12 12.13
C ARG A 58 0.35 12.45 12.83
N VAL A 59 -0.75 12.68 13.54
CA VAL A 59 -0.96 13.92 14.31
C VAL A 59 0.07 14.02 15.43
N LEU A 60 0.40 12.93 16.12
CA LEU A 60 1.43 12.93 17.16
C LEU A 60 2.83 13.22 16.60
N LEU A 61 3.19 12.63 15.46
CA LEU A 61 4.43 12.93 14.77
C LEU A 61 4.49 14.42 14.41
N LEU A 62 3.41 14.95 13.83
CA LEU A 62 3.33 16.36 13.47
C LEU A 62 3.40 17.28 14.70
N LEU A 63 2.71 16.99 15.80
CA LEU A 63 2.84 17.79 17.02
C LEU A 63 4.23 17.67 17.65
N SER A 64 4.97 16.62 17.31
CA SER A 64 6.35 16.38 17.71
C SER A 64 7.38 16.93 16.71
N VAL A 65 7.04 17.94 15.88
CA VAL A 65 7.97 18.57 14.91
C VAL A 65 9.34 18.86 15.53
N ALA A 66 9.39 19.42 16.74
CA ALA A 66 10.66 19.74 17.41
C ALA A 66 11.51 18.50 17.72
N TRP A 67 10.88 17.35 17.95
CA TRP A 67 11.58 16.07 18.10
C TRP A 67 11.96 15.48 16.75
N LEU A 68 11.10 15.62 15.75
CA LEU A 68 11.32 15.23 14.36
C LEU A 68 12.53 15.95 13.74
N ALA A 69 12.71 17.23 14.06
CA ALA A 69 13.89 17.99 13.64
C ALA A 69 15.21 17.35 14.13
N ARG A 70 15.23 16.81 15.36
CA ARG A 70 16.38 16.07 15.90
C ARG A 70 16.58 14.70 15.25
N LEU A 71 15.53 14.14 14.67
CA LEU A 71 15.61 12.88 13.93
C LEU A 71 16.32 13.08 12.58
N VAL A 72 16.20 14.28 11.99
CA VAL A 72 16.88 14.68 10.75
C VAL A 72 18.30 15.19 11.01
N GLU A 73 18.61 15.64 12.24
CA GLU A 73 19.97 16.04 12.61
C GLU A 73 20.97 14.88 12.40
N PRO A 74 22.10 15.13 11.71
CA PRO A 74 23.07 14.10 11.42
C PRO A 74 23.84 13.71 12.69
N TRP A 75 23.92 12.41 12.96
CA TRP A 75 24.64 11.86 14.11
C TRP A 75 26.13 11.70 13.82
N PHE A 76 26.49 11.24 12.63
CA PHE A 76 27.87 11.06 12.18
C PHE A 76 27.92 10.99 10.65
N GLU A 77 29.10 11.23 10.07
CA GLU A 77 29.32 11.11 8.63
C GLU A 77 30.11 9.83 8.30
N VAL A 78 29.64 9.08 7.30
CA VAL A 78 30.34 7.91 6.76
C VAL A 78 30.53 8.12 5.27
N MET A 79 31.79 8.08 4.80
CA MET A 79 32.12 8.22 3.37
C MET A 79 31.51 9.47 2.68
N GLY A 80 31.33 10.57 3.43
CA GLY A 80 30.73 11.81 2.92
C GLY A 80 29.19 11.85 2.98
N HIS A 81 28.54 10.82 3.52
CA HIS A 81 27.10 10.80 3.77
C HIS A 81 26.82 11.00 5.26
N SER A 82 26.01 12.01 5.57
CA SER A 82 25.55 12.29 6.92
C SER A 82 24.43 11.35 7.30
N VAL A 83 24.61 10.54 8.35
CA VAL A 83 23.63 9.56 8.82
C VAL A 83 22.81 10.17 9.94
N SER A 84 21.50 10.22 9.77
CA SER A 84 20.53 10.69 10.76
C SER A 84 19.63 9.57 11.27
N GLY A 85 18.84 9.86 12.30
CA GLY A 85 17.81 8.93 12.79
C GLY A 85 16.71 8.68 11.75
N ARG A 86 16.42 9.67 10.89
CA ARG A 86 15.46 9.56 9.77
C ARG A 86 15.94 8.46 8.82
N ASP A 87 17.21 8.51 8.44
CA ASP A 87 17.81 7.60 7.47
C ASP A 87 17.73 6.15 7.96
N LEU A 88 17.99 5.94 9.26
CA LEU A 88 17.85 4.62 9.87
C LEU A 88 16.41 4.10 9.81
N VAL A 89 15.42 4.96 10.08
CA VAL A 89 14.01 4.56 10.01
C VAL A 89 13.59 4.27 8.57
N LEU A 90 14.03 5.06 7.59
CA LEU A 90 13.75 4.82 6.17
C LEU A 90 14.41 3.53 5.68
N LEU A 91 15.68 3.27 6.05
CA LEU A 91 16.39 2.04 5.71
C LEU A 91 15.70 0.80 6.30
N LEU A 92 15.45 0.79 7.61
CA LEU A 92 14.82 -0.35 8.28
C LEU A 92 13.39 -0.55 7.80
N GLY A 93 12.65 0.55 7.63
CA GLY A 93 11.30 0.54 7.10
C GLY A 93 11.25 0.00 5.67
N GLY A 94 12.09 0.51 4.78
CA GLY A 94 12.19 0.08 3.39
C GLY A 94 12.55 -1.40 3.26
N LEU A 95 13.57 -1.86 3.99
CA LEU A 95 13.94 -3.29 4.05
C LEU A 95 12.78 -4.16 4.57
N PHE A 96 12.08 -3.69 5.61
CA PHE A 96 10.92 -4.38 6.14
C PHE A 96 9.78 -4.48 5.11
N LEU A 97 9.50 -3.41 4.37
CA LEU A 97 8.50 -3.42 3.30
C LEU A 97 8.87 -4.38 2.17
N ILE A 98 10.13 -4.36 1.70
CA ILE A 98 10.62 -5.29 0.68
C ILE A 98 10.45 -6.73 1.16
N TYR A 99 10.95 -7.05 2.36
CA TYR A 99 10.84 -8.39 2.93
C TYR A 99 9.38 -8.86 2.99
N LYS A 100 8.49 -8.01 3.51
CA LYS A 100 7.06 -8.32 3.65
C LYS A 100 6.38 -8.51 2.30
N ALA A 101 6.63 -7.63 1.35
CA ALA A 101 6.07 -7.70 0.01
C ALA A 101 6.53 -8.96 -0.72
N VAL A 102 7.84 -9.24 -0.71
CA VAL A 102 8.44 -10.41 -1.36
C VAL A 102 7.91 -11.70 -0.75
N THR A 103 7.79 -11.77 0.58
CA THR A 103 7.23 -12.95 1.27
C THR A 103 5.77 -13.19 0.86
N GLU A 104 4.98 -12.13 0.77
CA GLU A 104 3.57 -12.22 0.34
C GLU A 104 3.44 -12.60 -1.15
N ILE A 105 4.33 -12.10 -2.00
CA ILE A 105 4.41 -12.47 -3.42
C ILE A 105 4.72 -13.95 -3.57
N HIS A 106 5.75 -14.46 -2.87
CA HIS A 106 6.10 -15.90 -2.91
C HIS A 106 4.93 -16.77 -2.45
N GLY A 107 4.31 -16.44 -1.31
CA GLY A 107 3.15 -17.17 -0.82
C GLY A 107 1.93 -17.13 -1.75
N SER A 108 1.78 -16.06 -2.54
CA SER A 108 0.71 -15.95 -3.53
C SER A 108 0.99 -16.74 -4.82
N LEU A 109 2.27 -16.97 -5.15
CA LEU A 109 2.71 -17.69 -6.36
C LEU A 109 2.87 -19.20 -6.14
N GLU A 110 3.23 -19.64 -4.93
CA GLU A 110 3.51 -21.04 -4.64
C GLU A 110 2.27 -21.93 -4.54
N GLY A 111 1.06 -21.37 -4.55
CA GLY A 111 -0.20 -22.04 -4.91
C GLY A 111 -0.35 -23.50 -4.48
N GLY A 112 0.00 -23.85 -3.24
CA GLY A 112 0.27 -25.26 -2.90
C GLY A 112 0.26 -25.66 -1.44
N ASP A 113 -0.22 -24.84 -0.52
CA ASP A 113 -0.51 -25.27 0.86
C ASP A 113 -1.90 -24.80 1.31
N GLU A 114 -2.94 -25.36 0.67
CA GLU A 114 -4.28 -25.46 1.28
C GLU A 114 -4.33 -26.49 2.44
N VAL A 115 -3.18 -26.88 3.00
CA VAL A 115 -3.10 -27.68 4.25
C VAL A 115 -2.27 -26.95 5.31
N HIS A 116 -2.44 -25.64 5.42
CA HIS A 116 -2.46 -24.87 6.67
C HIS A 116 -2.75 -23.43 6.27
N GLY A 117 -4.02 -23.15 5.92
CA GLY A 117 -4.51 -21.77 6.04
C GLY A 117 -3.99 -21.24 7.38
N PRO A 118 -3.35 -20.06 7.43
CA PRO A 118 -2.70 -19.59 8.65
C PRO A 118 -3.72 -19.80 9.74
N LYS A 119 -3.41 -20.67 10.71
CA LYS A 119 -4.30 -20.99 11.83
C LYS A 119 -5.05 -19.72 12.12
N HIS A 120 -6.39 -19.75 12.10
CA HIS A 120 -7.22 -18.62 12.52
C HIS A 120 -6.76 -18.25 13.93
N ILE A 121 -5.71 -17.44 14.01
CA ILE A 121 -5.09 -17.04 15.26
C ILE A 121 -6.06 -15.97 15.70
N ALA A 122 -6.90 -16.31 16.67
CA ALA A 122 -7.76 -15.36 17.35
C ALA A 122 -6.96 -14.14 17.90
N ASN A 123 -5.63 -14.26 17.97
CA ASN A 123 -4.67 -13.20 18.31
C ASN A 123 -4.06 -12.44 17.09
N ALA A 124 -4.59 -12.60 15.87
CA ALA A 124 -4.03 -11.94 14.68
C ALA A 124 -4.32 -10.42 14.66
N LEU A 125 -5.42 -10.00 15.27
CA LEU A 125 -5.87 -8.61 15.23
C LEU A 125 -4.86 -7.63 15.88
N PRO A 126 -4.37 -7.82 17.12
CA PRO A 126 -3.36 -6.93 17.69
C PRO A 126 -2.07 -6.89 16.88
N LEU A 127 -1.62 -8.04 16.35
CA LEU A 127 -0.41 -8.12 15.53
C LEU A 127 -0.56 -7.35 14.21
N VAL A 128 -1.72 -7.49 13.55
CA VAL A 128 -2.05 -6.75 12.33
C VAL A 128 -2.11 -5.24 12.60
N ILE A 129 -2.75 -4.82 13.69
CA ILE A 129 -2.81 -3.40 14.08
C ILE A 129 -1.41 -2.83 14.31
N VAL A 130 -0.55 -3.55 15.02
CA VAL A 130 0.85 -3.13 15.23
C VAL A 130 1.62 -3.04 13.91
N GLN A 131 1.43 -3.99 12.99
CA GLN A 131 2.06 -3.93 11.67
C GLN A 131 1.58 -2.73 10.85
N ILE A 132 0.27 -2.44 10.87
CA ILE A 132 -0.30 -1.25 10.22
C ILE A 132 0.33 0.01 10.80
N ALA A 133 0.42 0.13 12.13
CA ALA A 133 0.98 1.30 12.79
C ALA A 133 2.47 1.52 12.45
N ILE A 134 3.28 0.45 12.46
CA ILE A 134 4.71 0.54 12.10
C ILE A 134 4.86 1.02 10.66
N ILE A 135 4.06 0.49 9.73
CA ILE A 135 4.16 0.83 8.31
C ILE A 135 3.66 2.25 8.05
N ASP A 136 2.58 2.66 8.71
CA ASP A 136 2.13 4.04 8.63
C ASP A 136 3.16 5.02 9.20
N ILE A 137 3.87 4.68 10.28
CA ILE A 137 4.97 5.51 10.80
C ILE A 137 6.08 5.69 9.76
N VAL A 138 6.52 4.59 9.14
CA VAL A 138 7.58 4.64 8.10
C VAL A 138 7.16 5.54 6.94
N PHE A 139 5.93 5.38 6.42
CA PHE A 139 5.43 6.20 5.32
C PHE A 139 5.13 7.64 5.71
N SER A 140 4.61 7.85 6.92
CA SER A 140 4.23 9.20 7.39
C SER A 140 5.42 10.05 7.79
N LEU A 141 6.56 9.47 8.16
CA LEU A 141 7.76 10.25 8.46
C LEU A 141 8.19 11.09 7.25
N ASP A 142 8.18 10.50 6.05
CA ASP A 142 8.59 11.23 4.85
C ASP A 142 7.57 12.31 4.44
N SER A 143 6.26 11.99 4.49
CA SER A 143 5.21 12.96 4.15
C SER A 143 5.13 14.10 5.16
N VAL A 144 5.27 13.81 6.46
CA VAL A 144 5.25 14.83 7.53
C VAL A 144 6.49 15.72 7.45
N ILE A 145 7.69 15.16 7.23
CA ILE A 145 8.92 15.97 7.06
C ILE A 145 8.77 16.92 5.87
N THR A 146 8.25 16.43 4.75
CA THR A 146 7.99 17.24 3.55
C THR A 146 6.95 18.35 3.84
N ALA A 147 5.87 18.03 4.56
CA ALA A 147 4.81 18.97 4.89
C ALA A 147 5.26 20.06 5.89
N VAL A 148 6.11 19.71 6.86
CA VAL A 148 6.68 20.66 7.83
C VAL A 148 7.58 21.70 7.15
N GLY A 149 8.19 21.36 6.01
CA GLY A 149 8.93 22.33 5.18
C GLY A 149 8.05 23.29 4.38
N LEU A 150 6.74 23.03 4.26
CA LEU A 150 5.83 23.73 3.34
C LEU A 150 4.81 24.66 4.04
N ALA A 151 4.53 24.49 5.34
CA ALA A 151 3.47 25.24 6.02
C ALA A 151 3.83 25.75 7.41
N ASP A 152 3.70 27.07 7.61
CA ASP A 152 3.86 27.75 8.90
C ASP A 152 2.74 27.45 9.91
N HIS A 153 1.71 26.68 9.53
CA HIS A 153 0.48 26.52 10.30
C HIS A 153 0.17 25.04 10.58
N VAL A 154 0.66 24.57 11.72
CA VAL A 154 0.37 23.24 12.31
C VAL A 154 -1.12 22.89 12.26
N ALA A 155 -2.00 23.85 12.57
CA ALA A 155 -3.45 23.63 12.56
C ALA A 155 -4.00 23.24 11.18
N VAL A 156 -3.46 23.82 10.10
CA VAL A 156 -3.87 23.53 8.72
C VAL A 156 -3.41 22.13 8.31
N MET A 157 -2.18 21.76 8.68
CA MET A 157 -1.67 20.41 8.42
C MET A 157 -2.46 19.33 9.17
N VAL A 158 -2.79 19.57 10.45
CA VAL A 158 -3.66 18.64 11.21
C VAL A 158 -5.03 18.52 10.55
N ALA A 159 -5.64 19.65 10.14
CA ALA A 159 -6.92 19.62 9.43
C ALA A 159 -6.83 18.83 8.12
N ALA A 160 -5.75 19.00 7.34
CA ALA A 160 -5.51 18.24 6.11
C ALA A 160 -5.42 16.72 6.38
N ILE A 161 -4.66 16.31 7.41
CA ILE A 161 -4.53 14.90 7.81
C ILE A 161 -5.89 14.33 8.20
N VAL A 162 -6.68 15.05 9.00
CA VAL A 162 -8.01 14.60 9.45
C VAL A 162 -8.97 14.46 8.27
N ILE A 163 -8.99 15.44 7.36
CA ILE A 163 -9.85 15.38 6.16
C ILE A 163 -9.43 14.22 5.25
N ALA A 164 -8.13 14.08 4.96
CA ALA A 164 -7.60 13.01 4.12
C ALA A 164 -7.93 11.63 4.69
N ILE A 165 -7.77 11.44 5.99
CA ILE A 165 -8.11 10.16 6.65
C ILE A 165 -9.62 9.93 6.66
N GLY A 166 -10.44 10.96 6.83
CA GLY A 166 -11.90 10.86 6.66
C GLY A 166 -12.29 10.32 5.29
N VAL A 167 -11.66 10.84 4.22
CA VAL A 167 -11.85 10.33 2.84
C VAL A 167 -11.39 8.88 2.72
N MET A 168 -10.22 8.54 3.27
CA MET A 168 -9.72 7.17 3.24
C MET A 168 -10.62 6.19 4.01
N MET A 169 -11.17 6.58 5.16
CA MET A 169 -12.12 5.74 5.92
C MET A 169 -13.34 5.36 5.09
N PHE A 170 -13.86 6.31 4.29
CA PHE A 170 -14.95 6.04 3.36
C PHE A 170 -14.53 5.12 2.22
N ALA A 171 -13.33 5.33 1.65
CA ALA A 171 -12.82 4.57 0.51
C ALA A 171 -12.27 3.17 0.87
N ALA A 172 -11.90 2.92 2.13
CA ALA A 172 -11.10 1.74 2.49
C ALA A 172 -11.86 0.42 2.39
N LYS A 173 -13.19 0.42 2.58
CA LYS A 173 -14.01 -0.78 2.35
C LYS A 173 -14.12 -1.13 0.85
N PRO A 174 -14.59 -0.23 -0.03
CA PRO A 174 -14.73 -0.56 -1.45
C PRO A 174 -13.39 -0.81 -2.15
N ILE A 175 -12.34 -0.06 -1.82
CA ILE A 175 -10.98 -0.36 -2.30
C ILE A 175 -10.56 -1.75 -1.86
N GLY A 176 -10.87 -2.10 -0.60
CA GLY A 176 -10.48 -3.38 -0.07
C GLY A 176 -11.16 -4.57 -0.74
N GLU A 177 -12.47 -4.49 -0.92
CA GLU A 177 -13.24 -5.49 -1.64
C GLU A 177 -12.78 -5.60 -3.11
N PHE A 178 -12.43 -4.48 -3.75
CA PHE A 178 -11.91 -4.46 -5.12
C PHE A 178 -10.57 -5.21 -5.25
N VAL A 179 -9.64 -4.97 -4.32
CA VAL A 179 -8.33 -5.64 -4.30
C VAL A 179 -8.47 -7.14 -4.01
N GLU A 180 -9.36 -7.53 -3.08
CA GLU A 180 -9.63 -8.94 -2.79
C GLU A 180 -10.22 -9.69 -4.00
N GLN A 181 -11.08 -9.03 -4.79
CA GLN A 181 -11.73 -9.64 -5.95
C GLN A 181 -10.83 -9.73 -7.20
N HIS A 182 -9.72 -8.99 -7.26
CA HIS A 182 -8.85 -8.92 -8.44
C HIS A 182 -7.40 -9.30 -8.08
N PRO A 183 -7.00 -10.57 -8.27
CA PRO A 183 -5.67 -11.05 -7.90
C PRO A 183 -4.52 -10.27 -8.54
N THR A 184 -4.68 -9.84 -9.80
CA THR A 184 -3.69 -9.02 -10.51
C THR A 184 -3.51 -7.64 -9.87
N VAL A 185 -4.59 -7.03 -9.34
CA VAL A 185 -4.51 -5.79 -8.56
C VAL A 185 -3.83 -6.02 -7.21
N LYS A 186 -4.10 -7.15 -6.54
CA LYS A 186 -3.37 -7.56 -5.33
C LYS A 186 -1.87 -7.68 -5.60
N MET A 187 -1.48 -8.31 -6.71
CA MET A 187 -0.07 -8.44 -7.11
C MET A 187 0.55 -7.09 -7.45
N LEU A 188 -0.18 -6.20 -8.14
CA LEU A 188 0.26 -4.85 -8.44
C LEU A 188 0.52 -4.04 -7.15
N ALA A 189 -0.37 -4.13 -6.18
CA ALA A 189 -0.21 -3.50 -4.87
C ALA A 189 1.05 -3.98 -4.13
N LEU A 190 1.33 -5.29 -4.16
CA LEU A 190 2.56 -5.84 -3.57
C LEU A 190 3.81 -5.38 -4.32
N ALA A 191 3.74 -5.25 -5.65
CA ALA A 191 4.83 -4.69 -6.44
C ALA A 191 5.09 -3.21 -6.10
N PHE A 192 4.04 -2.41 -5.86
CA PHE A 192 4.20 -1.04 -5.36
C PHE A 192 4.87 -1.02 -3.99
N LEU A 193 4.52 -1.95 -3.11
CA LEU A 193 5.18 -2.07 -1.80
C LEU A 193 6.68 -2.34 -1.92
N VAL A 194 7.11 -3.18 -2.88
CA VAL A 194 8.53 -3.39 -3.19
C VAL A 194 9.15 -2.10 -3.73
N LEU A 195 8.50 -1.44 -4.70
CA LEU A 195 8.99 -0.21 -5.32
C LEU A 195 9.22 0.89 -4.27
N VAL A 196 8.24 1.14 -3.41
CA VAL A 196 8.38 2.15 -2.34
C VAL A 196 9.41 1.69 -1.31
N GLY A 197 9.45 0.41 -0.97
CA GLY A 197 10.49 -0.13 -0.09
C GLY A 197 11.91 0.12 -0.62
N VAL A 198 12.14 -0.08 -1.92
CA VAL A 198 13.41 0.23 -2.58
C VAL A 198 13.70 1.74 -2.56
N ALA A 199 12.69 2.58 -2.80
CA ALA A 199 12.86 4.02 -2.73
C ALA A 199 13.24 4.51 -1.34
N LEU A 200 12.63 3.98 -0.28
CA LEU A 200 12.97 4.30 1.11
C LEU A 200 14.39 3.84 1.47
N VAL A 201 14.82 2.68 0.96
CA VAL A 201 16.21 2.23 1.14
C VAL A 201 17.18 3.18 0.44
N ALA A 202 16.89 3.60 -0.80
CA ALA A 202 17.71 4.57 -1.51
C ALA A 202 17.79 5.91 -0.76
N GLU A 203 16.65 6.45 -0.33
CA GLU A 203 16.58 7.71 0.43
C GLU A 203 17.32 7.62 1.75
N GLY A 204 17.19 6.51 2.48
CA GLY A 204 17.95 6.27 3.71
C GLY A 204 19.45 6.02 3.49
N MET A 205 19.89 5.79 2.24
CA MET A 205 21.31 5.82 1.86
C MET A 205 21.78 7.21 1.40
N GLY A 206 20.90 8.21 1.40
CA GLY A 206 21.18 9.57 0.93
C GLY A 206 20.90 9.81 -0.55
N GLU A 207 20.31 8.84 -1.26
CA GLU A 207 19.93 8.96 -2.66
C GLU A 207 18.43 9.28 -2.77
N GLU A 208 18.08 10.54 -2.95
CA GLU A 208 16.68 10.95 -3.07
C GLU A 208 16.13 10.63 -4.46
N ILE A 209 15.08 9.80 -4.49
CA ILE A 209 14.33 9.52 -5.72
C ILE A 209 13.21 10.55 -5.84
N PRO A 210 13.15 11.33 -6.95
CA PRO A 210 12.05 12.25 -7.15
C PRO A 210 10.71 11.51 -7.14
N LYS A 211 9.85 11.86 -6.18
CA LYS A 211 8.57 11.17 -5.94
C LYS A 211 7.66 11.11 -7.17
N GLY A 212 7.78 12.10 -8.06
CA GLY A 212 7.08 12.12 -9.34
C GLY A 212 7.33 10.88 -10.21
N TYR A 213 8.54 10.30 -10.18
CA TYR A 213 8.83 9.06 -10.91
C TYR A 213 8.09 7.87 -10.29
N LEU A 214 8.02 7.78 -8.96
CA LEU A 214 7.27 6.74 -8.26
C LEU A 214 5.77 6.86 -8.58
N TYR A 215 5.19 8.05 -8.45
CA TYR A 215 3.78 8.27 -8.76
C TYR A 215 3.46 8.01 -10.22
N PHE A 216 4.34 8.40 -11.14
CA PHE A 216 4.17 8.10 -12.55
C PHE A 216 4.19 6.59 -12.80
N ALA A 217 5.17 5.86 -12.24
CA ALA A 217 5.26 4.41 -12.39
C ALA A 217 4.02 3.70 -11.82
N MET A 218 3.53 4.13 -10.66
CA MET A 218 2.33 3.58 -10.05
C MET A 218 1.07 3.89 -10.85
N ALA A 219 0.86 5.15 -11.25
CA ALA A 219 -0.29 5.56 -12.05
C ALA A 219 -0.30 4.88 -13.43
N PHE A 220 0.86 4.78 -14.09
CA PHE A 220 1.01 4.09 -15.36
C PHE A 220 0.68 2.61 -15.22
N SER A 221 1.27 1.92 -14.24
CA SER A 221 1.05 0.48 -14.04
C SER A 221 -0.39 0.17 -13.64
N PHE A 222 -1.01 1.02 -12.81
CA PHE A 222 -2.43 0.93 -12.48
C PHE A 222 -3.32 1.19 -13.70
N GLY A 223 -2.96 2.14 -14.56
CA GLY A 223 -3.65 2.39 -15.82
C GLY A 223 -3.61 1.20 -16.76
N VAL A 224 -2.43 0.57 -16.91
CA VAL A 224 -2.25 -0.67 -17.69
C VAL A 224 -3.09 -1.80 -17.08
N GLU A 225 -3.08 -1.95 -15.76
CA GLU A 225 -3.88 -2.97 -15.09
C GLU A 225 -5.38 -2.75 -15.27
N MET A 226 -5.85 -1.50 -15.22
CA MET A 226 -7.25 -1.17 -15.50
C MET A 226 -7.65 -1.53 -16.95
N LEU A 227 -6.75 -1.36 -17.93
CA LEU A 227 -6.97 -1.82 -19.30
C LEU A 227 -7.02 -3.36 -19.35
N ASN A 228 -6.11 -4.04 -18.65
CA ASN A 228 -6.05 -5.49 -18.58
C ASN A 228 -7.34 -6.11 -18.02
N LEU A 229 -7.88 -5.54 -16.93
CA LEU A 229 -9.15 -5.94 -16.33
C LEU A 229 -10.33 -5.74 -17.29
N ARG A 230 -10.35 -4.65 -18.05
CA ARG A 230 -11.41 -4.37 -19.05
C ARG A 230 -11.38 -5.37 -20.22
N LEU A 231 -10.19 -5.83 -20.61
CA LEU A 231 -10.02 -6.84 -21.67
C LEU A 231 -10.43 -8.25 -21.20
N HIS A 232 -10.06 -8.64 -19.98
CA HIS A 232 -10.43 -9.93 -19.42
C HIS A 232 -11.94 -10.10 -19.21
N LYS A 233 -12.67 -9.01 -18.92
CA LYS A 233 -14.14 -9.03 -18.85
C LYS A 233 -14.85 -9.42 -20.17
N LYS A 234 -14.13 -9.42 -21.30
CA LYS A 234 -14.65 -9.73 -22.65
C LYS A 234 -14.15 -11.04 -23.26
N SER A 235 -13.21 -11.75 -22.63
CA SER A 235 -12.64 -12.96 -23.20
C SER A 235 -13.43 -14.19 -22.73
N GLN A 236 -14.30 -14.73 -23.60
CA GLN A 236 -14.80 -16.10 -23.42
C GLN A 236 -13.60 -17.06 -23.46
N PRO A 237 -13.56 -18.10 -22.61
CA PRO A 237 -12.47 -19.07 -22.63
C PRO A 237 -12.42 -19.72 -24.01
N VAL A 238 -11.26 -19.65 -24.66
CA VAL A 238 -11.01 -20.37 -25.91
C VAL A 238 -11.18 -21.85 -25.59
N GLN A 239 -12.26 -22.46 -26.09
CA GLN A 239 -12.43 -23.91 -26.05
C GLN A 239 -11.34 -24.51 -26.93
N LEU A 240 -10.32 -25.10 -26.29
CA LEU A 240 -9.39 -25.99 -26.96
C LEU A 240 -10.22 -27.16 -27.51
N HIS A 241 -10.34 -27.24 -28.84
CA HIS A 241 -10.84 -28.44 -29.50
C HIS A 241 -9.95 -29.61 -29.05
N GLN A 242 -10.51 -30.53 -28.28
CA GLN A 242 -9.84 -31.77 -27.91
C GLN A 242 -9.79 -32.67 -29.14
N ILE A 243 -8.72 -32.52 -29.94
CA ILE A 243 -8.42 -33.37 -31.10
C ILE A 243 -8.36 -34.86 -30.69
N TYR A 244 -8.08 -35.16 -29.42
CA TYR A 244 -8.00 -36.53 -28.89
C TYR A 244 -9.35 -37.26 -28.78
N ASP A 245 -10.49 -36.56 -28.68
CA ASP A 245 -11.79 -37.22 -28.52
C ASP A 245 -12.37 -37.70 -29.85
N ASP A 246 -12.06 -37.02 -30.95
CA ASP A 246 -12.52 -37.40 -32.28
C ASP A 246 -11.76 -38.62 -32.83
N GLU A 247 -10.46 -38.73 -32.56
CA GLU A 247 -9.66 -39.90 -32.93
C GLU A 247 -10.09 -41.16 -32.17
N ARG A 248 -10.47 -41.02 -30.89
CA ARG A 248 -10.93 -42.15 -30.07
C ARG A 248 -12.28 -42.68 -30.52
N LYS A 249 -13.22 -41.77 -30.85
CA LYS A 249 -14.53 -42.14 -31.41
C LYS A 249 -14.42 -42.76 -32.81
N ALA A 250 -13.50 -42.27 -33.64
CA ALA A 250 -13.24 -42.87 -34.95
C ALA A 250 -12.65 -44.30 -34.83
N ALA A 251 -11.75 -44.52 -33.86
CA ALA A 251 -11.18 -45.84 -33.59
C ALA A 251 -12.23 -46.83 -33.03
N GLU A 252 -13.12 -46.36 -32.15
CA GLU A 252 -14.22 -47.17 -31.60
C GLU A 252 -15.24 -47.55 -32.68
N GLN A 253 -15.63 -46.63 -33.57
CA GLN A 253 -16.55 -46.91 -34.68
C GLN A 253 -15.98 -47.88 -35.72
N THR A 254 -14.66 -47.87 -35.94
CA THR A 254 -13.99 -48.81 -36.85
C THR A 254 -13.95 -50.23 -36.28
N THR A 255 -13.94 -50.36 -34.95
CA THR A 255 -13.90 -51.65 -34.25
C THR A 255 -15.28 -52.32 -34.21
N GLU A 256 -16.35 -51.55 -34.05
CA GLU A 256 -17.73 -52.08 -34.07
C GLU A 256 -18.20 -52.53 -35.47
N GLN A 257 -17.70 -51.94 -36.56
CA GLN A 257 -18.07 -52.35 -37.93
C GLN A 257 -17.32 -53.61 -38.43
N SER A 258 -16.29 -54.06 -37.71
CA SER A 258 -15.48 -55.23 -38.07
C SER A 258 -15.79 -56.49 -37.24
N SER A 259 -16.81 -56.44 -36.38
CA SER A 259 -17.33 -57.57 -35.59
C SER A 259 -18.70 -58.01 -36.10
#